data_AF-A0A938SJ99-F1
#
_entry.id   AF-A0A938SJ99-F1
#
_cell.length_a   1.000
_cell.length_b   1.000
_cell.length_c   1.000
_cell.angle_alpha   90.00
_cell.angle_beta   90.00
_cell.angle_gamma   90.00
#
_symmetry.space_group_name_H-M   'P 1'
#
loop_
_entity.id
_entity.type
_entity.pdbx_description
1 polymer ?
#
loop_
_entity_poly.entity_id
_entity_poly.type
_entity_poly.pdbx_seq_one_letter_code
_entity_poly.pdbx_strand_id
1 'polypeptide(L)'
;MNTRERFVRTLCGEKVDRVPFMKVFGGPNHVHPEWEQEYPGIGKCIDKLLGFEGASRGWTRTPVNMDPSNLAPAKVLEDKGNIRLVDRGDGTIEQHYRQGDYKRHTVQWPVRTRNDWERYKAKHLDPQDPKRFPANWAQLVKEYKDRDYPLQLTHRGVYGFIRERVGDENLAYLFYDDPSLVHEIMDYYTDMAIALWEKQTADVGFDLIECWEDMASKNGMFISPATFREFMTPCYRRIARFAQEHGIRVILVDSDGYIEELTDVMAEAGVTALYPYEVQSANDCCRVRRRQPAVGIIG
;
A
#
# COMPACT_ATOMS: atom_id res chain seq x y z
N MET A 1 -12.31 -23.32 -10.20
CA MET A 1 -11.93 -21.92 -9.94
C MET A 1 -10.56 -21.93 -9.29
N ASN A 2 -9.58 -21.25 -9.88
CA ASN A 2 -8.25 -21.09 -9.25
C ASN A 2 -8.26 -19.91 -8.25
N THR A 3 -7.17 -19.72 -7.52
CA THR A 3 -7.04 -18.66 -6.51
C THR A 3 -7.26 -17.27 -7.09
N ARG A 4 -6.65 -16.99 -8.26
CA ARG A 4 -6.81 -15.74 -9.00
C ARG A 4 -8.26 -15.40 -9.30
N GLU A 5 -9.00 -16.33 -9.91
CA GLU A 5 -10.41 -16.12 -10.27
C GLU A 5 -11.26 -15.94 -9.01
N ARG A 6 -11.05 -16.77 -7.98
CA ARG A 6 -11.79 -16.70 -6.72
C ARG A 6 -11.61 -15.36 -6.01
N PHE A 7 -10.38 -14.85 -5.97
CA PHE A 7 -10.04 -13.56 -5.37
C PHE A 7 -10.82 -12.41 -6.02
N VAL A 8 -10.68 -12.26 -7.35
CA VAL A 8 -11.32 -11.16 -8.09
C VAL A 8 -12.84 -11.25 -7.97
N ARG A 9 -13.42 -12.44 -8.17
CA ARG A 9 -14.87 -12.65 -8.11
C ARG A 9 -15.43 -12.38 -6.73
N THR A 10 -14.73 -12.77 -5.66
CA THR A 10 -15.16 -12.50 -4.28
C THR A 10 -15.23 -11.01 -4.02
N LEU A 11 -14.17 -10.25 -4.36
CA LEU A 11 -14.14 -8.81 -4.14
C LEU A 11 -15.08 -8.03 -5.06
N CYS A 12 -15.48 -8.61 -6.20
CA CYS A 12 -16.47 -8.05 -7.10
C CYS A 12 -17.91 -8.47 -6.77
N GLY A 13 -18.15 -9.20 -5.67
CA GLY A 13 -19.50 -9.65 -5.28
C GLY A 13 -20.11 -10.71 -6.19
N GLU A 14 -19.29 -11.43 -6.96
CA GLU A 14 -19.74 -12.49 -7.85
C GLU A 14 -19.80 -13.86 -7.16
N LYS A 15 -20.51 -14.80 -7.80
CA LYS A 15 -20.60 -16.18 -7.33
C LYS A 15 -19.23 -16.87 -7.36
N VAL A 16 -18.82 -17.42 -6.23
CA VAL A 16 -17.61 -18.24 -6.08
C VAL A 16 -17.95 -19.65 -5.59
N ASP A 17 -17.02 -20.58 -5.76
CA ASP A 17 -17.12 -21.95 -5.22
C ASP A 17 -17.02 -21.97 -3.68
N ARG A 18 -16.18 -21.08 -3.14
CA ARG A 18 -16.05 -20.75 -1.72
C ARG A 18 -15.35 -19.40 -1.56
N VAL A 19 -15.40 -18.80 -0.38
CA VAL A 19 -14.62 -17.58 -0.06
C VAL A 19 -13.14 -17.94 0.04
N PRO A 20 -12.21 -17.14 -0.51
CA PRO A 20 -10.78 -17.31 -0.33
C PRO A 20 -10.39 -17.29 1.14
N PHE A 21 -9.58 -18.25 1.57
CA PHE A 21 -8.97 -18.20 2.90
C PHE A 21 -7.54 -17.70 2.77
N MET A 22 -7.33 -16.41 3.00
CA MET A 22 -6.05 -15.75 2.76
C MET A 22 -5.44 -15.25 4.05
N LYS A 23 -4.12 -15.31 4.12
CA LYS A 23 -3.34 -14.62 5.13
C LYS A 23 -3.06 -13.22 4.57
N VAL A 24 -3.61 -12.17 5.18
CA VAL A 24 -3.46 -10.78 4.67
C VAL A 24 -2.44 -10.02 5.51
N PHE A 25 -2.43 -10.29 6.82
CA PHE A 25 -1.45 -9.81 7.77
C PHE A 25 -0.71 -10.98 8.41
N GLY A 26 0.56 -10.75 8.75
CA GLY A 26 1.46 -11.75 9.33
C GLY A 26 2.70 -11.91 8.47
N GLY A 27 3.87 -11.63 9.07
CA GLY A 27 5.16 -11.86 8.43
C GLY A 27 5.46 -13.36 8.20
N PRO A 28 6.74 -13.75 8.08
CA PRO A 28 7.09 -15.17 8.07
C PRO A 28 6.45 -15.85 9.28
N ASN A 29 6.00 -17.09 9.12
CA ASN A 29 5.34 -17.85 10.18
C ASN A 29 6.25 -17.91 11.40
N HIS A 30 6.01 -17.06 12.38
CA HIS A 30 6.68 -17.13 13.65
C HIS A 30 6.09 -18.32 14.38
N VAL A 31 6.72 -19.47 14.19
CA VAL A 31 6.34 -20.72 14.84
C VAL A 31 7.02 -20.78 16.18
N HIS A 32 6.27 -21.23 17.20
CA HIS A 32 6.84 -21.44 18.52
C HIS A 32 7.97 -22.49 18.39
N PRO A 33 9.12 -22.33 19.05
CA PRO A 33 10.21 -23.30 18.96
C PRO A 33 9.77 -24.73 19.28
N GLU A 34 8.80 -24.90 20.18
CA GLU A 34 8.20 -26.21 20.51
C GLU A 34 7.47 -26.84 19.31
N TRP A 35 6.75 -26.04 18.50
CA TRP A 35 6.05 -26.56 17.33
C TRP A 35 7.04 -27.02 16.26
N GLU A 36 8.18 -26.35 16.13
CA GLU A 36 9.27 -26.77 15.23
C GLU A 36 9.99 -28.03 15.75
N GLN A 37 9.99 -28.27 17.06
CA GLN A 37 10.50 -29.52 17.65
C GLN A 37 9.52 -30.69 17.42
N GLU A 38 8.22 -30.46 17.60
CA GLU A 38 7.17 -31.47 17.39
C GLU A 38 6.96 -31.77 15.90
N TYR A 39 7.06 -30.75 15.04
CA TYR A 39 6.92 -30.87 13.59
C TYR A 39 8.02 -30.07 12.88
N PRO A 40 9.20 -30.69 12.67
CA PRO A 40 10.31 -30.04 11.97
C PRO A 40 9.92 -29.54 10.59
N GLY A 41 10.16 -28.26 10.32
CA GLY A 41 9.80 -27.58 9.08
C GLY A 41 8.40 -26.95 9.05
N ILE A 42 7.64 -26.98 10.15
CA ILE A 42 6.27 -26.42 10.20
C ILE A 42 6.25 -24.95 9.79
N GLY A 43 7.24 -24.14 10.18
CA GLY A 43 7.31 -22.73 9.77
C GLY A 43 7.33 -22.51 8.25
N LYS A 44 7.77 -23.52 7.48
CA LYS A 44 7.86 -23.48 6.01
C LYS A 44 6.60 -23.99 5.31
N CYS A 45 5.74 -24.74 6.01
CA CYS A 45 4.59 -25.41 5.39
C CYS A 45 3.25 -25.19 6.11
N ILE A 46 3.22 -24.50 7.25
CA ILE A 46 2.00 -24.28 8.02
C ILE A 46 0.90 -23.61 7.20
N ASP A 47 1.25 -22.68 6.31
CA ASP A 47 0.26 -22.03 5.45
C ASP A 47 -0.44 -23.05 4.53
N LYS A 48 0.32 -23.99 3.98
CA LYS A 48 -0.20 -25.09 3.17
C LYS A 48 -1.03 -26.07 4.00
N LEU A 49 -0.60 -26.38 5.23
CA LEU A 49 -1.33 -27.28 6.14
C LEU A 49 -2.69 -26.69 6.55
N LEU A 50 -2.75 -25.38 6.80
CA LEU A 50 -3.98 -24.65 7.13
C LEU A 50 -4.84 -24.35 5.89
N GLY A 51 -4.31 -24.58 4.69
CA GLY A 51 -5.03 -24.36 3.44
C GLY A 51 -5.15 -22.88 3.05
N PHE A 52 -4.22 -22.03 3.49
CA PHE A 52 -4.17 -20.64 3.04
C PHE A 52 -3.90 -20.57 1.53
N GLU A 53 -4.57 -19.62 0.88
CA GLU A 53 -4.46 -19.36 -0.54
C GLU A 53 -3.53 -18.19 -0.83
N GLY A 54 -2.77 -18.33 -1.91
CA GLY A 54 -1.86 -17.28 -2.39
C GLY A 54 -0.55 -17.21 -1.61
N ALA A 55 0.26 -16.22 -1.95
CA ALA A 55 1.53 -15.95 -1.30
C ALA A 55 1.38 -14.77 -0.33
N SER A 56 2.03 -14.84 0.84
CA SER A 56 2.13 -13.76 1.84
C SER A 56 0.79 -13.11 2.23
N ARG A 57 0.29 -12.14 1.44
CA ARG A 57 -0.98 -11.40 1.60
C ARG A 57 -2.18 -12.04 0.88
N GLY A 58 -1.98 -13.14 0.15
CA GLY A 58 -2.98 -13.76 -0.74
C GLY A 58 -2.83 -13.37 -2.22
N TRP A 59 -1.90 -12.47 -2.52
CA TRP A 59 -1.57 -11.99 -3.86
C TRP A 59 -0.07 -11.68 -3.99
N THR A 60 0.40 -11.55 -5.23
CA THR A 60 1.81 -11.27 -5.55
C THR A 60 1.99 -9.83 -6.00
N ARG A 61 3.07 -9.19 -5.56
CA ARG A 61 3.49 -7.85 -5.94
C ARG A 61 4.63 -7.90 -6.95
N THR A 62 4.57 -7.08 -8.00
CA THR A 62 5.72 -6.90 -8.90
C THR A 62 6.86 -6.16 -8.19
N PRO A 63 8.13 -6.52 -8.46
CA PRO A 63 9.28 -5.86 -7.84
C PRO A 63 9.62 -4.49 -8.48
N VAL A 64 8.65 -3.83 -9.14
CA VAL A 64 8.85 -2.49 -9.69
C VAL A 64 8.96 -1.49 -8.54
N ASN A 65 10.01 -0.67 -8.58
CA ASN A 65 10.40 0.22 -7.51
C ASN A 65 9.58 1.52 -7.54
N MET A 66 8.58 1.59 -6.67
CA MET A 66 7.75 2.78 -6.43
C MET A 66 8.32 3.71 -5.34
N ASP A 67 9.42 3.30 -4.69
CA ASP A 67 10.11 4.03 -3.64
C ASP A 67 11.16 5.00 -4.24
N PRO A 68 11.74 5.91 -3.44
CA PRO A 68 12.87 6.74 -3.88
C PRO A 68 13.99 5.92 -4.55
N SER A 69 14.30 6.19 -5.82
CA SER A 69 15.21 5.34 -6.61
C SER A 69 16.71 5.66 -6.43
N ASN A 70 17.03 6.81 -5.83
CA ASN A 70 18.39 7.33 -5.73
C ASN A 70 18.78 7.75 -4.30
N LEU A 71 18.60 6.83 -3.35
CA LEU A 71 18.99 7.01 -1.96
C LEU A 71 20.51 7.02 -1.80
N ALA A 72 21.04 7.94 -0.98
CA ALA A 72 22.40 7.81 -0.48
C ALA A 72 22.50 6.61 0.50
N PRO A 73 23.69 6.03 0.74
CA PRO A 73 23.86 5.01 1.76
C PRO A 73 23.40 5.52 3.12
N ALA A 74 22.61 4.70 3.84
CA ALA A 74 22.13 5.04 5.16
C ALA A 74 23.33 5.24 6.13
N LYS A 75 23.23 6.25 6.99
CA LYS A 75 24.30 6.64 7.92
C LYS A 75 23.78 6.70 9.35
N VAL A 76 24.48 6.03 10.27
CA VAL A 76 24.23 6.21 11.72
C VAL A 76 24.78 7.58 12.13
N LEU A 77 23.90 8.45 12.60
CA LEU A 77 24.25 9.78 13.11
C LEU A 77 24.63 9.72 14.59
N GLU A 78 23.95 8.86 15.37
CA GLU A 78 24.16 8.69 16.80
C GLU A 78 23.80 7.25 17.23
N ASP A 79 24.54 6.67 18.18
CA ASP A 79 24.23 5.37 18.81
C ASP A 79 24.34 5.51 20.33
N LYS A 80 23.20 5.43 21.03
CA LYS A 80 23.10 5.52 22.50
C LYS A 80 22.91 4.15 23.14
N GLY A 81 23.36 3.07 22.49
CA GLY A 81 23.09 1.71 22.93
C GLY A 81 21.66 1.32 22.57
N ASN A 82 20.65 1.64 23.37
CA ASN A 82 19.28 1.14 23.12
C ASN A 82 18.59 1.78 21.89
N ILE A 83 19.09 2.94 21.45
CA ILE A 83 18.53 3.75 20.38
C ILE A 83 19.65 4.17 19.42
N ARG A 84 19.38 4.13 18.11
CA ARG A 84 20.23 4.71 17.06
C ARG A 84 19.47 5.77 16.28
N LEU A 85 20.11 6.89 15.96
CA LEU A 85 19.60 7.84 14.96
C LEU A 85 20.24 7.52 13.62
N VAL A 86 19.42 7.36 12.59
CA VAL A 86 19.85 6.91 11.27
C VAL A 86 19.30 7.87 10.21
N ASP A 87 20.19 8.45 9.41
CA ASP A 87 19.85 9.12 8.15
C ASP A 87 19.62 8.05 7.08
N ARG A 88 18.45 8.05 6.45
CA ARG A 88 18.08 7.09 5.40
C ARG A 88 18.68 7.39 4.03
N GLY A 89 19.30 8.55 3.86
CA GLY A 89 19.94 8.97 2.62
C GLY A 89 19.04 9.73 1.65
N ASP A 90 17.81 10.07 2.05
CA ASP A 90 16.90 11.01 1.35
C ASP A 90 16.57 12.27 2.15
N GLY A 91 17.15 12.44 3.34
CA GLY A 91 16.83 13.52 4.27
C GLY A 91 15.90 13.10 5.41
N THR A 92 15.35 11.88 5.36
CA THR A 92 14.62 11.28 6.48
C THR A 92 15.58 10.86 7.58
N ILE A 93 15.33 11.28 8.82
CA ILE A 93 16.04 10.79 10.01
C ILE A 93 15.08 9.95 10.83
N GLU A 94 15.50 8.72 11.14
CA GLU A 94 14.74 7.79 11.95
C GLU A 94 15.48 7.46 13.24
N GLN A 95 14.71 7.30 14.31
CA GLN A 95 15.12 6.69 15.55
C GLN A 95 14.83 5.18 15.51
N HIS A 96 15.86 4.36 15.64
CA HIS A 96 15.81 2.89 15.63
C HIS A 96 16.01 2.33 17.03
N TYR A 97 14.99 1.64 17.56
CA TYR A 97 15.05 0.91 18.82
C TYR A 97 15.65 -0.49 18.62
N ARG A 98 16.44 -1.01 19.57
CA ARG A 98 16.99 -2.38 19.45
C ARG A 98 15.98 -3.48 19.73
N GLN A 99 15.00 -3.21 20.61
CA GLN A 99 14.00 -4.17 21.09
C GLN A 99 12.57 -3.62 20.90
N GLY A 100 11.57 -4.49 21.05
CA GLY A 100 10.14 -4.19 20.85
C GLY A 100 9.65 -4.37 19.41
N ASP A 101 8.34 -4.34 19.19
CA ASP A 101 7.78 -4.22 17.84
C ASP A 101 7.75 -2.75 17.40
N TYR A 102 7.61 -2.50 16.09
CA TYR A 102 7.60 -1.13 15.53
C TYR A 102 8.83 -0.29 15.93
N LYS A 103 10.02 -0.87 15.72
CA LYS A 103 11.33 -0.34 16.16
C LYS A 103 11.81 0.94 15.47
N ARG A 104 10.99 1.63 14.68
CA ARG A 104 11.41 2.80 13.91
C ARG A 104 10.43 3.95 14.11
N HIS A 105 10.97 5.13 14.33
CA HIS A 105 10.19 6.36 14.48
C HIS A 105 10.86 7.49 13.71
N THR A 106 10.16 8.09 12.76
CA THR A 106 10.69 9.23 12.00
C THR A 106 10.69 10.47 12.87
N VAL A 107 11.85 11.14 12.94
CA VAL A 107 12.05 12.38 13.73
C VAL A 107 12.38 13.57 12.83
N GLN A 108 12.73 13.34 11.57
CA GLN A 108 12.89 14.38 10.56
C GLN A 108 12.43 13.88 9.21
N TRP A 109 11.75 14.75 8.47
CA TRP A 109 11.22 14.48 7.14
C TRP A 109 11.99 15.24 6.06
N PRO A 110 12.05 14.69 4.83
CA PRO A 110 12.85 15.24 3.75
C PRO A 110 12.26 16.51 3.12
N VAL A 111 10.95 16.75 3.23
CA VAL A 111 10.27 17.90 2.65
C VAL A 111 9.71 18.80 3.75
N ARG A 112 10.35 19.96 3.96
CA ARG A 112 9.89 21.00 4.92
C ARG A 112 9.53 22.31 4.24
N THR A 113 9.98 22.48 3.00
CA THR A 113 9.71 23.64 2.15
C THR A 113 9.44 23.20 0.72
N ARG A 114 8.83 24.07 -0.08
CA ARG A 114 8.66 23.83 -1.53
C ARG A 114 9.98 23.53 -2.25
N ASN A 115 11.05 24.22 -1.88
CA ASN A 115 12.37 23.96 -2.49
C ASN A 115 12.90 22.56 -2.10
N ASP A 116 12.59 22.06 -0.90
CA ASP A 116 12.92 20.68 -0.53
C ASP A 116 12.16 19.68 -1.39
N TRP A 117 10.86 19.93 -1.64
CA TRP A 117 10.05 19.11 -2.55
C TRP A 117 10.65 19.06 -3.96
N GLU A 118 10.98 20.21 -4.56
CA GLU A 118 11.58 20.25 -5.91
C GLU A 118 12.86 19.42 -6.00
N ARG A 119 13.74 19.53 -5.01
CA ARG A 119 14.98 18.73 -4.96
C ARG A 119 14.70 17.25 -4.74
N TYR A 120 13.74 16.92 -3.89
CA TYR A 120 13.36 15.53 -3.61
C TYR A 120 12.78 14.87 -4.86
N LYS A 121 11.82 15.54 -5.51
CA LYS A 121 11.18 15.16 -6.76
C LYS A 121 12.22 14.88 -7.85
N ALA A 122 13.06 15.86 -8.15
CA ALA A 122 14.07 15.75 -9.21
C ALA A 122 15.10 14.64 -8.96
N LYS A 123 15.45 14.37 -7.69
CA LYS A 123 16.48 13.38 -7.36
C LYS A 123 15.94 11.96 -7.26
N HIS A 124 14.73 11.77 -6.74
CA HIS A 124 14.28 10.47 -6.25
C HIS A 124 13.06 9.89 -6.98
N LEU A 125 12.32 10.70 -7.73
CA LEU A 125 10.99 10.34 -8.24
C LEU A 125 10.87 10.29 -9.76
N ASP A 126 11.99 10.21 -10.48
CA ASP A 126 11.96 10.08 -11.94
C ASP A 126 11.33 8.73 -12.37
N PRO A 127 10.18 8.72 -13.09
CA PRO A 127 9.57 7.49 -13.61
C PRO A 127 10.35 6.86 -14.78
N GLN A 128 11.33 7.57 -15.34
CA GLN A 128 12.21 7.08 -16.41
C GLN A 128 13.52 6.48 -15.88
N ASP A 129 13.78 6.55 -14.58
CA ASP A 129 14.98 5.94 -13.99
C ASP A 129 15.01 4.42 -14.31
N PRO A 130 16.08 3.90 -14.95
CA PRO A 130 16.17 2.48 -15.29
C PRO A 130 16.16 1.58 -14.05
N LYS A 131 16.49 2.10 -12.86
CA LYS A 131 16.41 1.37 -11.58
C LYS A 131 14.96 1.12 -11.12
N ARG A 132 13.95 1.66 -11.81
CA ARG A 132 12.53 1.39 -11.54
C ARG A 132 12.17 -0.07 -11.79
N PHE A 133 12.74 -0.66 -12.84
CA PHE A 133 12.46 -2.04 -13.23
C PHE A 133 13.66 -2.93 -12.87
N PRO A 134 13.43 -4.16 -12.38
CA PRO A 134 14.52 -5.08 -12.13
C PRO A 134 15.13 -5.55 -13.46
N ALA A 135 16.42 -5.89 -13.45
CA ALA A 135 17.11 -6.38 -14.65
C ALA A 135 16.49 -7.66 -15.24
N ASN A 136 15.81 -8.48 -14.43
CA ASN A 136 15.14 -9.71 -14.85
C ASN A 136 13.65 -9.53 -15.18
N TRP A 137 13.16 -8.30 -15.43
CA TRP A 137 11.74 -8.04 -15.72
C TRP A 137 11.16 -8.94 -16.83
N ALA A 138 11.88 -9.11 -17.94
CA ALA A 138 11.43 -9.95 -19.05
C ALA A 138 11.25 -11.43 -18.69
N GLN A 139 12.00 -11.94 -17.69
CA GLN A 139 11.80 -13.28 -17.16
C GLN A 139 10.53 -13.33 -16.30
N LEU A 140 10.35 -12.37 -15.41
CA LEU A 140 9.17 -12.26 -14.54
C LEU A 140 7.87 -12.17 -15.36
N VAL A 141 7.87 -11.41 -16.46
CA VAL A 141 6.73 -11.31 -17.38
C VAL A 141 6.31 -12.69 -17.91
N LYS A 142 7.26 -13.58 -18.24
CA LYS A 142 6.95 -14.95 -18.68
C LYS A 142 6.28 -15.74 -17.55
N GLU A 143 6.82 -15.65 -16.34
CA GLU A 143 6.26 -16.33 -15.16
C GLU A 143 4.85 -15.82 -14.82
N TYR A 144 4.59 -14.53 -14.99
CA TYR A 144 3.30 -13.93 -14.67
C TYR A 144 2.19 -14.21 -15.68
N LYS A 145 2.51 -14.56 -16.93
CA LYS A 145 1.49 -14.82 -17.98
C LYS A 145 0.68 -16.08 -17.70
N ASP A 146 1.30 -17.11 -17.11
CA ASP A 146 0.68 -18.41 -16.85
C ASP A 146 0.32 -18.64 -15.37
N ARG A 147 0.24 -17.56 -14.58
CA ARG A 147 -0.01 -17.63 -13.13
C ARG A 147 -1.47 -18.01 -12.78
N ASP A 148 -1.62 -18.60 -11.61
CA ASP A 148 -2.91 -18.95 -10.99
C ASP A 148 -3.22 -18.14 -9.71
N TYR A 149 -2.38 -17.15 -9.41
CA TYR A 149 -2.51 -16.23 -8.27
C TYR A 149 -2.78 -14.77 -8.73
N PRO A 150 -3.41 -13.93 -7.87
CA PRO A 150 -3.61 -12.51 -8.19
C PRO A 150 -2.27 -11.76 -8.25
N LEU A 151 -2.10 -10.88 -9.24
CA LEU A 151 -0.93 -10.01 -9.39
C LEU A 151 -1.34 -8.54 -9.27
N GLN A 152 -0.68 -7.81 -8.36
CA GLN A 152 -0.97 -6.41 -8.09
C GLN A 152 -0.02 -5.45 -8.80
N LEU A 153 -0.59 -4.33 -9.25
CA LEU A 153 0.10 -3.05 -9.26
C LEU A 153 0.05 -2.46 -7.84
N THR A 154 1.02 -1.63 -7.49
CA THR A 154 1.15 -1.09 -6.14
C THR A 154 1.70 0.33 -6.16
N HIS A 155 1.43 1.09 -5.11
CA HIS A 155 2.09 2.34 -4.78
C HIS A 155 1.91 2.63 -3.27
N ARG A 156 2.51 3.71 -2.77
CA ARG A 156 2.53 4.12 -1.35
C ARG A 156 1.29 4.91 -0.91
N GLY A 157 0.17 4.79 -1.62
CA GLY A 157 -1.01 5.64 -1.38
C GLY A 157 -0.78 7.10 -1.82
N VAL A 158 -1.84 7.80 -2.18
CA VAL A 158 -1.77 9.23 -2.50
C VAL A 158 -1.50 10.04 -1.21
N TYR A 159 -2.19 9.72 -0.12
CA TYR A 159 -2.00 10.40 1.17
C TYR A 159 -0.78 9.88 1.93
N GLY A 160 -0.62 8.56 2.01
CA GLY A 160 0.52 7.89 2.64
C GLY A 160 1.85 8.40 2.08
N PHE A 161 1.94 8.60 0.77
CA PHE A 161 3.14 9.13 0.13
C PHE A 161 3.53 10.51 0.67
N ILE A 162 2.65 11.51 0.60
CA ILE A 162 3.00 12.86 1.09
C ILE A 162 3.25 12.86 2.60
N ARG A 163 2.42 12.14 3.36
CA ARG A 163 2.54 11.99 4.82
C ARG A 163 3.92 11.50 5.23
N GLU A 164 4.46 10.49 4.56
CA GLU A 164 5.80 9.98 4.84
C GLU A 164 6.93 10.97 4.51
N ARG A 165 6.69 12.03 3.72
CA ARG A 165 7.72 13.01 3.31
C ARG A 165 7.64 14.36 4.02
N VAL A 166 6.50 14.71 4.60
CA VAL A 166 6.33 15.97 5.35
C VAL A 166 6.04 15.75 6.84
N GLY A 167 5.51 14.58 7.20
CA GLY A 167 5.08 14.24 8.56
C GLY A 167 3.60 14.55 8.81
N ASP A 168 3.00 13.81 9.74
CA ASP A 168 1.58 13.91 10.09
C ASP A 168 1.14 15.33 10.47
N GLU A 169 1.85 15.93 11.42
CA GLU A 169 1.53 17.26 11.95
C GLU A 169 1.67 18.33 10.87
N ASN A 170 2.79 18.34 10.14
CA ASN A 170 3.00 19.31 9.07
C ASN A 170 1.95 19.14 7.95
N LEU A 171 1.60 17.91 7.58
CA LEU A 171 0.57 17.67 6.57
C LEU A 171 -0.78 18.26 6.99
N ALA A 172 -1.14 18.12 8.26
CA ALA A 172 -2.39 18.68 8.80
C ALA A 172 -2.47 20.21 8.62
N TYR A 173 -1.35 20.93 8.80
CA TYR A 173 -1.27 22.37 8.52
C TYR A 173 -1.22 22.68 7.02
N LEU A 174 -0.47 21.90 6.23
CA LEU A 174 -0.28 22.15 4.80
C LEU A 174 -1.58 22.14 3.99
N PHE A 175 -2.59 21.37 4.39
CA PHE A 175 -3.91 21.42 3.75
C PHE A 175 -4.55 22.82 3.76
N TYR A 176 -4.15 23.69 4.71
CA TYR A 176 -4.67 25.05 4.85
C TYR A 176 -3.63 26.12 4.50
N ASP A 177 -2.37 25.92 4.91
CA ASP A 177 -1.32 26.92 4.77
C ASP A 177 -0.69 26.97 3.36
N ASP A 178 -0.57 25.81 2.69
CA ASP A 178 -0.13 25.72 1.28
C ASP A 178 -0.82 24.55 0.56
N PRO A 179 -2.14 24.63 0.32
CA PRO A 179 -2.89 23.58 -0.38
C PRO A 179 -2.35 23.32 -1.80
N SER A 180 -1.74 24.33 -2.43
CA SER A 180 -1.16 24.20 -3.76
C SER A 180 0.03 23.22 -3.78
N LEU A 181 0.85 23.20 -2.71
CA LEU A 181 1.93 22.24 -2.57
C LEU A 181 1.40 20.82 -2.37
N VAL A 182 0.33 20.67 -1.58
CA VAL A 182 -0.30 19.35 -1.36
C VAL A 182 -0.83 18.79 -2.67
N HIS A 183 -1.58 19.60 -3.44
CA HIS A 183 -2.04 19.20 -4.78
C HIS A 183 -0.87 18.82 -5.68
N GLU A 184 0.18 19.65 -5.76
CA GLU A 184 1.32 19.38 -6.62
C GLU A 184 2.00 18.03 -6.29
N ILE A 185 2.21 17.73 -5.00
CA ILE A 185 2.84 16.48 -4.56
C ILE A 185 1.95 15.28 -4.90
N MET A 186 0.66 15.33 -4.56
CA MET A 186 -0.28 14.24 -4.80
C MET A 186 -0.48 13.99 -6.30
N ASP A 187 -0.60 15.07 -7.09
CA ASP A 187 -0.81 14.96 -8.53
C ASP A 187 0.42 14.36 -9.22
N TYR A 188 1.60 14.88 -8.92
CA TYR A 188 2.85 14.37 -9.47
C TYR A 188 3.06 12.90 -9.10
N TYR A 189 2.81 12.53 -7.84
CA TYR A 189 2.97 11.14 -7.42
C TYR A 189 2.01 10.20 -8.15
N THR A 190 0.77 10.63 -8.34
CA THR A 190 -0.23 9.87 -9.11
C THR A 190 0.18 9.73 -10.57
N ASP A 191 0.71 10.79 -11.20
CA ASP A 191 1.24 10.74 -12.57
C ASP A 191 2.43 9.76 -12.67
N MET A 192 3.36 9.82 -11.72
CA MET A 192 4.50 8.90 -11.66
C MET A 192 4.02 7.45 -11.56
N ALA A 193 3.02 7.19 -10.70
CA ALA A 193 2.46 5.86 -10.51
C ALA A 193 1.82 5.32 -11.80
N ILE A 194 0.96 6.11 -12.43
CA ILE A 194 0.30 5.75 -13.70
C ILE A 194 1.34 5.50 -14.79
N ALA A 195 2.34 6.36 -14.95
CA ALA A 195 3.38 6.19 -15.97
C ALA A 195 4.21 4.89 -15.79
N LEU A 196 4.45 4.47 -14.55
CA LEU A 196 5.12 3.20 -14.26
C LEU A 196 4.18 2.00 -14.44
N TRP A 197 2.89 2.17 -14.19
CA TRP A 197 1.89 1.14 -14.41
C TRP A 197 1.62 0.92 -15.90
N GLU A 198 1.57 1.97 -16.72
CA GLU A 198 1.43 1.88 -18.19
C GLU A 198 2.50 0.94 -18.78
N LYS A 199 3.77 1.14 -18.38
CA LYS A 199 4.90 0.28 -18.78
C LYS A 199 4.69 -1.17 -18.36
N GLN A 200 4.19 -1.42 -17.14
CA GLN A 200 3.94 -2.78 -16.65
C GLN A 200 2.77 -3.45 -17.39
N THR A 201 1.66 -2.73 -17.57
CA THR A 201 0.45 -3.25 -18.22
C THR A 201 0.62 -3.52 -19.71
N ALA A 202 1.64 -2.91 -20.34
CA ALA A 202 2.01 -3.24 -21.71
C ALA A 202 2.57 -4.67 -21.85
N ASP A 203 3.17 -5.22 -20.78
CA ASP A 203 3.84 -6.52 -20.81
C ASP A 203 2.99 -7.67 -20.24
N VAL A 204 2.17 -7.39 -19.22
CA VAL A 204 1.36 -8.40 -18.52
C VAL A 204 0.07 -7.79 -17.95
N GLY A 205 -1.00 -8.58 -17.89
CA GLY A 205 -2.25 -8.18 -17.25
C GLY A 205 -2.21 -8.30 -15.72
N PHE A 206 -2.91 -7.41 -15.03
CA PHE A 206 -2.99 -7.31 -13.57
C PHE A 206 -4.41 -7.55 -13.06
N ASP A 207 -4.54 -7.97 -11.81
CA ASP A 207 -5.84 -8.31 -11.21
C ASP A 207 -6.31 -7.24 -10.22
N LEU A 208 -5.37 -6.49 -9.63
CA LEU A 208 -5.65 -5.42 -8.69
C LEU A 208 -4.63 -4.28 -8.76
N ILE A 209 -5.05 -3.11 -8.33
CA ILE A 209 -4.19 -2.01 -7.89
C ILE A 209 -4.35 -1.94 -6.38
N GLU A 210 -3.25 -2.11 -5.65
CA GLU A 210 -3.23 -2.00 -4.20
C GLU A 210 -2.57 -0.67 -3.78
N CYS A 211 -3.33 0.09 -3.01
CA CYS A 211 -2.97 1.41 -2.53
C CYS A 211 -2.68 1.31 -1.04
N TRP A 212 -1.40 1.34 -0.65
CA TRP A 212 -1.05 1.36 0.76
C TRP A 212 -1.31 2.76 1.35
N GLU A 213 -2.44 2.93 2.02
CA GLU A 213 -2.79 4.14 2.75
C GLU A 213 -2.68 3.89 4.26
N ASP A 214 -2.49 4.96 5.04
CA ASP A 214 -2.59 4.94 6.50
C ASP A 214 -3.35 6.21 6.88
N MET A 215 -4.67 6.14 6.75
CA MET A 215 -5.53 7.31 6.71
C MET A 215 -6.49 7.42 7.89
N ALA A 216 -6.48 6.46 8.79
CA ALA A 216 -7.34 6.47 9.96
C ALA A 216 -6.61 6.02 11.22
N SER A 217 -7.19 6.41 12.34
CA SER A 217 -6.93 5.82 13.65
C SER A 217 -8.17 5.05 14.11
N LYS A 218 -8.11 4.45 15.30
CA LYS A 218 -9.30 3.90 15.96
C LYS A 218 -10.45 4.89 16.15
N ASN A 219 -10.18 6.20 16.04
CA ASN A 219 -11.18 7.27 16.18
C ASN A 219 -11.75 7.76 14.84
N GLY A 220 -11.33 7.17 13.71
CA GLY A 220 -11.75 7.56 12.36
C GLY A 220 -10.64 8.15 11.51
N MET A 221 -11.04 8.64 10.33
CA MET A 221 -10.15 9.20 9.31
C MET A 221 -9.43 10.48 9.78
N PHE A 222 -8.18 10.67 9.35
CA PHE A 222 -7.35 11.81 9.75
C PHE A 222 -7.75 13.13 9.09
N ILE A 223 -8.36 13.06 7.91
CA ILE A 223 -8.85 14.23 7.16
C ILE A 223 -10.35 14.16 7.02
N SER A 224 -11.02 15.30 6.91
CA SER A 224 -12.48 15.32 6.72
C SER A 224 -12.88 14.74 5.35
N PRO A 225 -14.13 14.25 5.18
CA PRO A 225 -14.67 13.92 3.87
C PRO A 225 -14.58 15.06 2.84
N ALA A 226 -14.65 16.32 3.28
CA ALA A 226 -14.51 17.48 2.39
C ALA A 226 -13.06 17.61 1.88
N THR A 227 -12.09 17.52 2.79
CA THR A 227 -10.65 17.51 2.45
C THR A 227 -10.32 16.33 1.54
N PHE A 228 -10.85 15.13 1.82
CA PHE A 228 -10.66 13.98 0.93
C PHE A 228 -11.16 14.24 -0.49
N ARG A 229 -12.37 14.81 -0.62
CA ARG A 229 -12.98 15.10 -1.92
C ARG A 229 -12.20 16.15 -2.72
N GLU A 230 -11.60 17.11 -2.05
CA GLU A 230 -10.78 18.14 -2.67
C GLU A 230 -9.43 17.58 -3.15
N PHE A 231 -8.66 16.95 -2.25
CA PHE A 231 -7.26 16.61 -2.51
C PHE A 231 -7.07 15.22 -3.14
N MET A 232 -7.88 14.25 -2.76
CA MET A 232 -7.62 12.83 -3.08
C MET A 232 -8.53 12.27 -4.15
N THR A 233 -9.81 12.67 -4.17
CA THR A 233 -10.77 12.17 -5.16
C THR A 233 -10.32 12.38 -6.62
N PRO A 234 -9.73 13.53 -7.01
CA PRO A 234 -9.19 13.69 -8.37
C PRO A 234 -8.12 12.64 -8.71
N CYS A 235 -7.20 12.36 -7.78
CA CYS A 235 -6.15 11.36 -7.95
C CYS A 235 -6.73 9.95 -8.10
N TYR A 236 -7.62 9.54 -7.19
CA TYR A 236 -8.25 8.22 -7.22
C TYR A 236 -9.15 8.01 -8.44
N ARG A 237 -9.81 9.05 -8.95
CA ARG A 237 -10.55 8.96 -10.22
C ARG A 237 -9.65 8.71 -11.42
N ARG A 238 -8.43 9.24 -11.42
CA ARG A 238 -7.42 8.93 -12.46
C ARG A 238 -6.93 7.49 -12.34
N ILE A 239 -6.69 7.01 -11.12
CA ILE A 239 -6.36 5.60 -10.85
C ILE A 239 -7.50 4.67 -11.31
N ALA A 240 -8.75 5.02 -10.99
CA ALA A 240 -9.93 4.25 -11.38
C ALA A 240 -10.14 4.20 -12.89
N ARG A 241 -9.90 5.31 -13.59
CA ARG A 241 -9.91 5.35 -15.05
C ARG A 241 -8.85 4.43 -15.64
N PHE A 242 -7.61 4.52 -15.16
CA PHE A 242 -6.53 3.63 -15.59
C PHE A 242 -6.91 2.16 -15.36
N ALA A 243 -7.43 1.82 -14.18
CA ALA A 243 -7.87 0.47 -13.87
C ALA A 243 -8.95 -0.02 -14.87
N GLN A 244 -9.93 0.82 -15.18
CA GLN A 244 -10.97 0.53 -16.16
C GLN A 244 -10.40 0.28 -17.57
N GLU A 245 -9.49 1.16 -18.04
CA GLU A 245 -8.86 1.06 -19.36
C GLU A 245 -8.03 -0.21 -19.53
N HIS A 246 -7.45 -0.72 -18.42
CA HIS A 246 -6.65 -1.94 -18.40
C HIS A 246 -7.40 -3.19 -17.90
N GLY A 247 -8.71 -3.11 -17.69
CA GLY A 247 -9.53 -4.24 -17.24
C GLY A 247 -9.23 -4.73 -15.83
N ILE A 248 -8.59 -3.89 -15.00
CA ILE A 248 -8.30 -4.17 -13.59
C ILE A 248 -9.53 -3.84 -12.77
N ARG A 249 -10.12 -4.86 -12.16
CA ARG A 249 -11.43 -4.74 -11.50
C ARG A 249 -11.37 -4.45 -10.01
N VAL A 250 -10.20 -4.60 -9.41
CA VAL A 250 -9.99 -4.44 -7.97
C VAL A 250 -9.05 -3.26 -7.73
N ILE A 251 -9.55 -2.21 -7.11
CA ILE A 251 -8.75 -1.14 -6.51
C ILE A 251 -8.91 -1.33 -5.00
N LEU A 252 -7.84 -1.80 -4.37
CA LEU A 252 -7.82 -2.23 -2.98
C LEU A 252 -7.02 -1.21 -2.16
N VAL A 253 -7.66 -0.56 -1.20
CA VAL A 253 -6.98 0.37 -0.28
C VAL A 253 -6.70 -0.33 1.05
N ASP A 254 -5.43 -0.36 1.44
CA ASP A 254 -4.95 -0.68 2.80
C ASP A 254 -5.10 0.58 3.66
N SER A 255 -5.77 0.55 4.80
CA SER A 255 -5.74 1.61 5.82
C SER A 255 -6.21 1.05 7.15
N ASP A 256 -5.33 1.07 8.15
CA ASP A 256 -5.65 0.62 9.51
C ASP A 256 -6.62 1.58 10.23
N GLY A 257 -7.21 1.13 11.35
CA GLY A 257 -8.12 1.94 12.18
C GLY A 257 -9.61 1.79 11.85
N TYR A 258 -10.39 2.80 12.21
CA TYR A 258 -11.84 2.85 11.93
C TYR A 258 -12.07 3.48 10.55
N ILE A 259 -12.42 2.66 9.56
CA ILE A 259 -12.41 3.05 8.15
C ILE A 259 -13.79 3.11 7.50
N GLU A 260 -14.89 2.92 8.23
CA GLU A 260 -16.21 2.87 7.59
C GLU A 260 -16.64 4.18 6.91
N GLU A 261 -16.24 5.34 7.44
CA GLU A 261 -16.48 6.63 6.78
C GLU A 261 -15.55 6.80 5.57
N LEU A 262 -14.30 6.35 5.70
CA LEU A 262 -13.32 6.33 4.62
C LEU A 262 -13.83 5.47 3.44
N THR A 263 -14.48 4.34 3.73
CA THR A 263 -15.09 3.46 2.72
C THR A 263 -16.05 4.21 1.80
N ASP A 264 -16.89 5.11 2.33
CA ASP A 264 -17.86 5.84 1.52
C ASP A 264 -17.18 6.79 0.54
N VAL A 265 -16.23 7.61 1.01
CA VAL A 265 -15.55 8.58 0.15
C VAL A 265 -14.60 7.92 -0.84
N MET A 266 -13.98 6.79 -0.48
CA MET A 266 -13.17 5.98 -1.38
C MET A 266 -14.03 5.36 -2.49
N ALA A 267 -15.20 4.81 -2.13
CA ALA A 267 -16.15 4.28 -3.11
C ALA A 267 -16.66 5.36 -4.08
N GLU A 268 -16.97 6.56 -3.58
CA GLU A 268 -17.30 7.73 -4.42
C GLU A 268 -16.18 8.09 -5.43
N ALA A 269 -14.92 7.83 -5.07
CA ALA A 269 -13.75 8.10 -5.91
C ALA A 269 -13.41 6.95 -6.89
N GLY A 270 -14.13 5.84 -6.83
CA GLY A 270 -13.96 4.68 -7.72
C GLY A 270 -13.17 3.52 -7.13
N VAL A 271 -12.79 3.57 -5.85
CA VAL A 271 -12.18 2.43 -5.14
C VAL A 271 -13.22 1.32 -4.99
N THR A 272 -12.80 0.06 -5.19
CA THR A 272 -13.73 -1.07 -5.21
C THR A 272 -13.60 -1.97 -3.99
N ALA A 273 -12.51 -1.89 -3.23
CA ALA A 273 -12.29 -2.71 -2.05
C ALA A 273 -11.41 -2.00 -1.01
N LEU A 274 -11.60 -2.31 0.28
CA LEU A 274 -10.77 -1.80 1.38
C LEU A 274 -10.41 -2.89 2.38
N TYR A 275 -9.31 -2.68 3.12
CA TYR A 275 -8.83 -3.53 4.21
C TYR A 275 -7.85 -2.76 5.12
N PRO A 276 -7.56 -3.23 6.34
CA PRO A 276 -8.35 -4.16 7.13
C PRO A 276 -9.57 -3.49 7.79
N TYR A 277 -10.68 -4.22 7.89
CA TYR A 277 -11.77 -3.82 8.78
C TYR A 277 -11.53 -4.36 10.19
N GLU A 278 -10.69 -3.65 10.95
CA GLU A 278 -10.30 -4.05 12.30
C GLU A 278 -11.49 -4.03 13.27
N VAL A 279 -11.82 -5.19 13.85
CA VAL A 279 -12.86 -5.29 14.89
C VAL A 279 -12.45 -4.52 16.16
N GLN A 280 -11.15 -4.45 16.46
CA GLN A 280 -10.63 -3.70 17.61
C GLN A 280 -10.80 -2.18 17.46
N SER A 281 -10.92 -1.70 16.23
CA SER A 281 -11.26 -0.32 15.89
C SER A 281 -12.77 -0.11 15.66
N ALA A 282 -13.60 -1.07 16.09
CA ALA A 282 -15.07 -1.03 16.03
C ALA A 282 -15.70 -1.04 14.62
N ASN A 283 -14.96 -1.49 13.61
CA ASN A 283 -15.52 -1.74 12.28
C ASN A 283 -16.56 -2.89 12.32
N ASP A 284 -17.60 -2.79 11.50
CA ASP A 284 -18.65 -3.78 11.30
C ASP A 284 -18.86 -4.00 9.79
N CYS A 285 -18.29 -5.09 9.27
CA CYS A 285 -18.39 -5.45 7.86
C CYS A 285 -19.84 -5.62 7.39
N CYS A 286 -20.78 -6.01 8.25
CA CYS A 286 -22.20 -6.10 7.89
C CYS A 286 -22.83 -4.72 7.71
N ARG A 287 -22.48 -3.75 8.56
CA ARG A 287 -22.92 -2.36 8.42
C ARG A 287 -22.35 -1.72 7.16
N VAL A 288 -21.06 -1.92 6.91
CA VAL A 288 -20.41 -1.46 5.67
C VAL A 288 -21.10 -2.06 4.45
N ARG A 289 -21.33 -3.37 4.42
CA ARG A 289 -21.98 -4.02 3.27
C ARG A 289 -23.43 -3.61 3.04
N ARG A 290 -24.16 -3.17 4.08
CA ARG A 290 -25.49 -2.57 3.92
C ARG A 290 -25.43 -1.18 3.28
N ARG A 291 -24.42 -0.37 3.62
CA ARG A 291 -24.20 0.97 3.07
C ARG A 291 -23.62 0.94 1.65
N GLN A 292 -22.64 0.06 1.45
CA GLN A 292 -21.81 -0.06 0.25
C GLN A 292 -21.80 -1.51 -0.24
N PRO A 293 -22.91 -2.02 -0.83
CA PRO A 293 -23.04 -3.43 -1.20
C PRO A 293 -22.08 -3.87 -2.32
N ALA A 294 -21.53 -2.92 -3.08
CA ALA A 294 -20.59 -3.18 -4.16
C ALA A 294 -19.12 -3.18 -3.73
N VAL A 295 -18.81 -2.75 -2.50
CA VAL A 295 -17.43 -2.66 -2.02
C VAL A 295 -16.96 -4.02 -1.49
N GLY A 296 -15.83 -4.48 -2.01
CA GLY A 296 -15.10 -5.64 -1.50
C GLY A 296 -14.50 -5.36 -0.12
N ILE A 297 -14.56 -6.37 0.74
CA ILE A 297 -14.11 -6.27 2.14
C ILE A 297 -13.10 -7.38 2.37
N ILE A 298 -11.95 -7.04 2.95
CA ILE A 298 -10.98 -7.99 3.49
C ILE A 298 -10.74 -7.63 4.96
N GLY A 299 -10.81 -8.62 5.86
CA GLY A 299 -10.67 -8.45 7.30
C GLY A 299 -10.85 -9.77 8.04
#